data_AF-A0A4Q2YLE3-F1
#
_entry.id   AF-A0A4Q2YLE3-F1
#
_cell.length_a   1.000
_cell.length_b   1.000
_cell.length_c   1.000
_cell.angle_alpha   90.00
_cell.angle_beta   90.00
_cell.angle_gamma   90.00
#
_symmetry.space_group_name_H-M   'P 1'
#
loop_
_entity.id
_entity.type
_entity.pdbx_description
1 polymer ?
#
loop_
_entity_poly.entity_id
_entity_poly.type
_entity_poly.pdbx_seq_one_letter_code
_entity_poly.pdbx_strand_id
1 'polypeptide(L)' 'KMLSDGWTAVTRDRSLSAQFEHSIGITETGCEIFTASPKGLNAPPWA' A
#
# COMPACT_ATOMS: atom_id res chain seq x y z
N LYS A 1 10.92 13.79 3.20
CA LYS A 1 11.21 15.09 2.54
C LYS A 1 10.39 15.14 1.26
N MET A 2 9.75 16.26 0.90
CA MET A 2 9.18 16.44 -0.45
C MET A 2 10.23 17.04 -1.39
N LEU A 3 10.26 16.61 -2.65
CA LEU A 3 11.10 17.22 -3.68
C LEU A 3 10.54 18.59 -4.09
N SER A 4 11.32 19.31 -4.90
CA SER A 4 10.96 20.65 -5.40
C SER A 4 9.76 20.67 -6.35
N ASP A 5 9.31 19.50 -6.81
CA ASP A 5 8.09 19.34 -7.61
C ASP A 5 6.80 19.47 -6.76
N GLY A 6 6.93 19.54 -5.44
CA GLY A 6 5.80 19.70 -4.51
C GLY A 6 5.00 18.41 -4.26
N TRP A 7 5.41 17.27 -4.82
CA TRP A 7 4.65 16.02 -4.77
C TRP A 7 5.49 14.81 -4.35
N THR A 8 6.70 14.68 -4.87
CA THR A 8 7.48 13.45 -4.68
C THR A 8 7.99 13.35 -3.25
N ALA A 9 7.47 12.39 -2.49
CA ALA A 9 7.94 12.08 -1.15
C ALA A 9 9.14 11.11 -1.20
N VAL A 10 10.24 11.47 -0.53
CA VAL A 10 11.43 10.62 -0.36
C VAL A 10 11.75 10.40 1.12
N THR A 11 12.28 9.22 1.44
CA THR A 11 12.82 8.88 2.76
C THR A 11 13.97 9.82 3.14
N ARG A 12 14.14 10.09 4.43
CA ARG A 12 15.15 11.07 4.91
C ARG A 12 16.57 10.57 4.68
N ASP A 13 16.79 9.29 4.89
CA ASP A 13 18.04 8.55 4.73
C ASP A 13 18.26 8.02 3.31
N ARG A 14 17.26 8.18 2.42
CA ARG A 14 17.25 7.66 1.04
C ARG A 14 17.28 6.13 0.94
N SER A 15 16.95 5.43 2.02
CA SER A 15 16.73 3.98 1.95
C SER A 15 15.46 3.66 1.15
N LEU A 16 15.37 2.42 0.67
CA LEU A 16 14.23 1.95 -0.12
C LEU A 16 12.93 1.98 0.69
N SER A 17 11.82 2.28 0.02
CA SER A 17 10.48 2.24 0.58
C SER A 17 9.56 1.50 -0.39
N ALA A 18 8.58 0.76 0.16
CA ALA A 18 7.55 0.07 -0.59
C ALA A 18 6.20 0.27 0.11
N GLN A 19 5.11 0.28 -0.67
CA GLN A 19 3.74 0.44 -0.20
C GLN A 19 2.84 -0.57 -0.93
N PHE A 20 1.84 -1.09 -0.21
CA PHE A 20 0.69 -1.80 -0.76
C PHE A 20 -0.58 -1.08 -0.27
N GLU A 21 -1.66 -1.15 -1.05
CA GLU A 21 -2.92 -0.48 -0.73
C GLU A 21 -4.12 -1.34 -1.16
N HIS A 22 -5.18 -1.33 -0.34
CA HIS A 22 -6.47 -1.90 -0.68
C HIS A 22 -7.59 -0.92 -0.34
N SER A 23 -8.57 -0.84 -1.24
CA SER A 23 -9.89 -0.29 -0.92
C SER A 23 -10.76 -1.37 -0.30
N ILE A 24 -11.40 -1.04 0.83
CA ILE A 24 -12.22 -1.98 1.61
C ILE A 24 -13.59 -1.39 1.95
N GLY A 25 -14.58 -2.27 2.12
CA GLY A 25 -15.88 -1.97 2.73
C GLY A 25 -16.01 -2.66 4.08
N ILE A 26 -16.54 -1.98 5.08
CA ILE A 26 -16.85 -2.60 6.39
C ILE A 26 -18.21 -3.28 6.30
N THR A 27 -18.29 -4.49 6.83
CA THR A 27 -19.51 -5.30 6.90
C THR A 27 -19.90 -5.53 8.37
N GLU A 28 -21.07 -6.11 8.61
CA GLU A 28 -21.55 -6.39 9.99
C GLU A 28 -20.58 -7.26 10.80
N THR A 29 -19.80 -8.11 10.13
CA THR A 29 -18.93 -9.11 10.76
C THR A 29 -17.44 -8.91 10.45
N GLY A 30 -17.06 -7.90 9.65
CA GLY A 30 -15.67 -7.69 9.25
C GLY A 30 -15.49 -6.66 8.14
N CYS A 31 -14.67 -7.01 7.13
CA CYS A 31 -14.48 -6.18 5.94
C CYS A 31 -14.36 -7.02 4.66
N GLU A 32 -14.68 -6.40 3.53
CA GLU A 32 -14.49 -6.92 2.19
C GLU A 32 -13.39 -6.14 1.48
N ILE A 33 -12.46 -6.85 0.82
CA ILE A 33 -11.37 -6.25 0.04
C ILE A 33 -11.76 -6.22 -1.43
N PHE A 34 -12.13 -5.05 -1.95
CA PHE A 34 -12.58 -4.88 -3.34
C PHE A 34 -11.47 -5.02 -4.38
N THR A 35 -10.22 -4.85 -3.94
CA THR A 35 -9.04 -4.79 -4.81
C THR A 35 -8.10 -5.97 -4.57
N ALA A 36 -8.61 -7.06 -4.00
CA ALA A 36 -7.84 -8.27 -3.76
C ALA A 36 -7.31 -8.84 -5.09
N SER A 37 -6.04 -9.26 -5.09
CA SER A 37 -5.44 -9.90 -6.25
C SER A 37 -6.13 -11.23 -6.53
N PRO A 38 -6.60 -11.51 -7.77
CA PRO A 38 -7.13 -12.82 -8.15
C PRO A 38 -6.14 -13.98 -7.98
N LYS A 39 -4.83 -13.68 -7.94
CA LYS A 39 -3.75 -14.65 -7.68
C LYS A 39 -3.33 -14.75 -6.20
N GLY A 40 -4.02 -14.06 -5.29
CA GLY A 40 -3.70 -14.03 -3.86
C GLY A 40 -2.45 -13.24 -3.46
N LEU A 41 -1.86 -12.45 -4.36
CA LEU A 41 -0.64 -11.67 -4.12
C LEU A 41 -0.93 -10.31 -3.46
N ASN A 42 -1.50 -10.32 -2.25
CA ASN A 42 -1.88 -9.09 -1.53
C ASN A 42 -0.74 -8.51 -0.66
N ALA A 43 0.36 -9.25 -0.52
CA ALA A 43 1.52 -8.90 0.30
C ALA A 43 2.79 -9.48 -0.34
N PRO A 44 4.00 -9.00 0.03
CA PRO A 44 5.23 -9.60 -0.46
C PRO A 44 5.31 -11.08 -0.06
N PRO A 45 5.83 -11.96 -0.93
CA PRO A 45 5.82 -13.41 -0.71
C PRO A 45 6.84 -13.88 0.35
N TRP A 46 7.59 -12.95 0.93
CA TRP A 46 8.61 -13.16 1.96
C TRP A 46 8.27 -12.46 3.28
N ALA A 47 7.02 -12.02 3.46
CA ALA A 47 6.53 -11.42 4.70
C ALA A 47 6.30 -12.47 5.79
#